data_AF-W1VYV8-F1
#
_entry.id   AF-W1VYV8-F1
#
_cell.length_a   1.000
_cell.length_b   1.000
_cell.length_c   1.000
_cell.angle_alpha   90.00
_cell.angle_beta   90.00
_cell.angle_gamma   90.00
#
_symmetry.space_group_name_H-M   'P 1'
#
loop_
_entity.id
_entity.type
_entity.pdbx_description
1 polymer ?
#
loop_
_entity_poly.entity_id
_entity_poly.type
_entity_poly.pdbx_seq_one_letter_code
_entity_poly.pdbx_strand_id
1 'polypeptide(L)' 'MSDITISRPEVVNGHTDVICSTSIRHILAVRKSTLLQIDTLIRQLAEISVLTESIGGKTAPDWAMKQDFRCGS' A
#
# COMPACT_ATOMS: atom_id res chain seq x y z
N MET A 1 -14.75 -18.06 6.74
CA MET A 1 -13.59 -17.36 6.15
C MET A 1 -12.83 -16.75 7.30
N SER A 2 -11.64 -17.28 7.58
CA SER A 2 -10.93 -17.07 8.84
C SER A 2 -10.41 -15.63 8.96
N ASP A 3 -10.73 -14.99 10.08
CA ASP A 3 -10.09 -13.76 10.55
C ASP A 3 -8.58 -13.96 10.54
N ILE A 4 -7.91 -13.28 9.60
CA ILE A 4 -6.45 -13.12 9.66
C ILE A 4 -6.22 -12.05 10.72
N THR A 5 -6.09 -12.48 11.97
CA THR A 5 -5.58 -11.63 13.06
C THR A 5 -4.17 -11.18 12.69
N ILE A 6 -4.08 -9.98 12.10
CA ILE A 6 -2.83 -9.26 11.91
C ILE A 6 -2.34 -8.91 13.32
N SER A 7 -1.39 -9.68 13.84
CA SER A 7 -0.68 -9.33 15.07
C SER A 7 0.08 -8.03 14.79
N ARG A 8 -0.50 -6.91 15.24
CA ARG A 8 0.11 -5.57 15.16
C ARG A 8 1.54 -5.67 15.71
N PRO A 9 2.58 -5.32 14.94
CA PRO A 9 3.94 -5.35 15.46
C PRO A 9 4.02 -4.25 16.52
N GLU A 10 4.26 -4.65 17.77
CA GLU A 10 4.56 -3.72 18.84
C GLU A 10 5.82 -2.95 18.45
N VAL A 11 5.71 -1.62 18.39
CA VAL A 11 6.84 -0.74 18.14
C VAL A 11 7.75 -0.86 19.35
N VAL A 12 8.85 -1.61 19.21
CA VAL A 12 9.92 -1.71 20.21
C VAL A 12 10.62 -0.35 20.26
N ASN A 13 10.11 0.52 21.11
CA ASN A 13 10.78 1.72 21.58
C ASN A 13 11.27 1.44 23.01
N GLY A 14 12.45 0.84 23.11
CA GLY A 14 13.07 0.44 24.37
C GLY A 14 14.59 0.39 24.27
N HIS A 15 15.27 1.03 25.22
CA HIS A 15 16.71 1.21 25.30
C HIS A 15 17.43 -0.15 25.40
N THR A 16 18.07 -0.57 24.31
CA THR A 16 18.89 -1.78 24.11
C THR A 16 18.16 -3.13 24.12
N ASP A 17 17.14 -3.28 23.28
CA ASP A 17 16.55 -4.61 23.02
C ASP A 17 17.18 -5.27 21.79
N VAL A 18 17.82 -6.43 22.00
CA VAL A 18 18.32 -7.29 20.93
C VAL A 18 17.16 -7.67 20.02
N ILE A 19 17.13 -7.15 18.80
CA ILE A 19 16.14 -7.57 17.81
C ILE A 19 16.43 -9.03 17.45
N CYS A 20 15.54 -9.93 17.84
CA CYS A 20 15.65 -11.35 17.49
C CYS A 20 15.63 -11.53 15.95
N SER A 21 16.50 -12.41 15.43
CA SER A 21 16.56 -12.72 14.00
C SER A 21 15.22 -13.18 13.42
N THR A 22 14.35 -13.77 14.23
CA THR A 22 12.98 -14.15 13.85
C THR A 22 12.11 -12.93 13.57
N SER A 23 12.18 -11.89 14.40
CA SER A 23 11.44 -10.63 14.19
C SER A 23 11.91 -9.94 12.91
N ILE A 24 13.22 -9.96 12.61
CA ILE A 24 13.78 -9.44 11.35
C ILE A 24 13.24 -10.22 10.14
N ARG A 25 13.30 -11.56 10.18
CA ARG A 25 12.78 -12.42 9.10
C ARG A 25 11.29 -12.17 8.84
N HIS A 26 10.49 -12.04 9.89
CA HIS A 26 9.07 -11.76 9.77
C HIS A 26 8.81 -10.38 9.12
N ILE A 27 9.50 -9.33 9.56
CA ILE A 27 9.39 -7.98 8.95
C ILE A 27 9.74 -8.02 7.46
N LEU A 28 10.82 -8.72 7.09
CA LEU A 28 11.23 -8.84 5.69
C LEU A 28 10.19 -9.60 4.85
N ALA A 29 9.63 -10.69 5.38
CA ALA A 29 8.59 -11.45 4.69
C ALA A 29 7.32 -10.63 4.46
N VAL A 30 6.84 -9.93 5.50
CA VAL A 30 5.67 -9.04 5.42
C VAL A 30 5.92 -7.91 4.42
N ARG A 31 7.06 -7.22 4.49
CA ARG A 31 7.38 -6.15 3.52
C ARG A 31 7.41 -6.68 2.09
N LYS A 32 8.00 -7.85 1.87
CA LYS A 32 8.06 -8.46 0.53
C LYS A 32 6.66 -8.78 0.01
N SER A 33 5.79 -9.37 0.83
CA SER A 33 4.42 -9.69 0.40
C SER A 33 3.58 -8.42 0.16
N THR A 34 3.71 -7.41 1.02
CA THR A 34 3.04 -6.11 0.82
C THR A 34 3.48 -5.43 -0.47
N LEU A 35 4.78 -5.43 -0.79
CA LEU A 35 5.27 -4.85 -2.05
C LEU A 35 4.71 -5.57 -3.29
N LEU A 36 4.59 -6.90 -3.24
CA LEU A 36 3.97 -7.68 -4.33
C LEU A 36 2.48 -7.36 -4.49
N GLN A 37 1.76 -7.15 -3.37
CA GLN A 37 0.36 -6.72 -3.42
C GLN A 37 0.20 -5.32 -4.02
N ILE A 38 1.09 -4.38 -3.66
CA ILE A 38 1.10 -3.03 -4.25
C ILE A 38 1.35 -3.10 -5.77
N ASP A 39 2.33 -3.88 -6.23
CA ASP A 39 2.60 -4.05 -7.67
C ASP A 39 1.37 -4.61 -8.41
N THR A 40 0.69 -5.59 -7.80
CA THR A 40 -0.54 -6.17 -8.36
C THR A 40 -1.63 -5.11 -8.51
N LEU A 41 -1.86 -4.31 -7.46
CA LEU A 41 -2.86 -3.24 -7.50
C LEU A 41 -2.52 -2.14 -8.51
N ILE A 42 -1.24 -1.79 -8.67
CA ILE A 42 -0.80 -0.81 -9.67
C ILE A 42 -1.07 -1.32 -11.09
N ARG A 43 -0.81 -2.60 -11.38
CA ARG A 43 -1.13 -3.20 -12.70
C ARG A 43 -2.63 -3.21 -12.97
N GLN A 44 -3.42 -3.62 -11.98
CA GLN A 44 -4.89 -3.60 -12.10
C GLN A 44 -5.41 -2.18 -12.34
N LEU A 45 -4.87 -1.18 -11.63
CA LEU A 45 -5.23 0.21 -11.83
C LEU A 45 -4.90 0.69 -13.25
N ALA A 46 -3.75 0.28 -13.79
CA ALA A 46 -3.37 0.58 -15.18
C ALA A 46 -4.32 -0.05 -16.19
N GLU A 47 -4.72 -1.31 -16.00
CA GLU A 47 -5.71 -1.98 -16.85
C GLU A 47 -7.06 -1.26 -16.82
N ILE A 48 -7.55 -0.91 -15.62
CA ILE A 48 -8.81 -0.15 -15.45
C ILE A 48 -8.70 1.23 -16.11
N SER A 49 -7.54 1.89 -16.03
CA SER A 49 -7.30 3.16 -16.71
C SER A 49 -7.49 3.03 -18.21
N VAL A 50 -6.90 2.00 -18.84
CA VAL A 50 -7.05 1.74 -20.28
C VAL A 50 -8.50 1.44 -20.65
N LEU A 51 -9.19 0.60 -19.86
CA LEU A 51 -10.60 0.28 -20.10
C LEU A 51 -11.50 1.52 -19.98
N THR A 52 -11.24 2.38 -19.00
CA THR A 52 -12.01 3.61 -18.79
C THR A 52 -11.77 4.61 -19.93
N GLU A 53 -10.53 4.77 -20.37
CA GLU A 53 -10.18 5.59 -21.54
C GLU A 53 -10.89 5.08 -22.80
N SER A 54 -10.97 3.76 -23.00
CA SER A 54 -11.61 3.17 -24.18
C SER A 54 -13.11 3.48 -24.32
N ILE A 55 -13.78 3.87 -23.23
CA ILE A 55 -15.19 4.30 -23.22
C ILE A 55 -15.34 5.83 -23.08
N GLY A 56 -14.25 6.58 -23.30
CA GLY A 56 -14.23 8.05 -23.24
C GLY A 56 -14.13 8.62 -21.82
N GLY A 57 -13.80 7.80 -20.83
CA GLY A 57 -13.52 8.24 -19.47
C GLY A 57 -12.08 8.76 -19.29
N LYS A 58 -11.79 9.27 -18.09
CA LYS A 58 -10.48 9.81 -17.69
C LYS A 58 -9.49 8.70 -17.32
N THR A 59 -8.19 9.00 -17.35
CA THR A 59 -7.11 8.06 -17.00
C THR A 59 -6.74 8.13 -15.51
N ALA A 60 -6.02 7.13 -14.99
CA ALA A 60 -5.60 7.11 -13.58
C ALA A 60 -4.83 8.37 -13.12
N PRO A 61 -3.90 8.94 -13.91
CA PRO A 61 -3.30 10.25 -13.60
C PRO A 61 -4.31 11.38 -13.42
N ASP A 62 -5.38 11.39 -14.22
CA ASP A 62 -6.43 12.42 -14.14
C ASP A 62 -7.31 12.25 -12.89
N TRP A 63 -7.42 11.04 -12.35
CA TRP A 63 -8.13 10.78 -11.08
C TRP A 63 -7.31 11.23 -9.88
N ALA A 64 -5.98 11.23 -10.00
CA ALA A 64 -5.04 11.60 -8.95
C ALA A 64 -4.95 13.13 -8.71
N MET A 65 -5.98 13.92 -9.06
CA MET A 65 -5.95 15.39 -8.99
C MET A 65 -5.34 15.90 -7.67
N LYS A 66 -4.37 16.81 -7.83
CA LYS A 66 -3.64 17.56 -6.81
C LYS A 66 -4.59 18.24 -5.83
N GLN A 67 -4.29 18.16 -4.54
CA GLN A 67 -4.99 18.78 -3.39
C GLN A 67 -4.98 20.33 -3.41
N ASP A 68 -5.13 20.98 -4.56
CA ASP A 68 -5.33 22.43 -4.63
C ASP A 68 -6.76 22.82 -4.21
N PHE A 69 -7.31 22.13 -3.20
CA PHE A 69 -8.47 22.60 -2.46
C PHE A 69 -8.01 23.77 -1.58
N ARG A 70 -7.87 24.96 -2.17
CA ARG A 70 -7.72 26.18 -1.38
C ARG A 70 -9.07 26.46 -0.72
N CYS A 71 -9.25 26.01 0.52
CA CYS A 71 -10.25 26.61 1.38
C CYS A 71 -9.73 28.01 1.75
N GLY A 72 -10.19 29.04 1.04
CA GLY A 72 -9.75 30.41 1.28
C GLY A 72 -10.17 31.38 0.20
N SER A 73 -11.40 31.87 0.29
CA SER A 73 -11.80 33.23 -0.04
C SER A 73 -12.97 33.60 0.87
#